data_AF-A0A1B9IBW9-F1
#
_entry.id   AF-A0A1B9IBW9-F1
#
_cell.length_a   1.000
_cell.length_b   1.000
_cell.length_c   1.000
_cell.angle_alpha   90.00
_cell.angle_beta   90.00
_cell.angle_gamma   90.00
#
_symmetry.space_group_name_H-M   'P 1'
#
loop_
_entity.id
_entity.type
_entity.pdbx_description
1 polymer ?
#
loop_
_entity_poly.entity_id
_entity_poly.type
_entity_poly.pdbx_seq_one_letter_code
_entity_poly.pdbx_strand_id
1 'polypeptide(L)'
;MIRSILRSFLRLITYPFFILLHLIFVISSIILRTYETFSSTSYQSELESNENENEIIPPNHLALIFIPCKKYKKGEKEALLESIIRSIEWSLQKGIKELSFWDGKGLIQSILPNLIKQINKKYINNQNLPLSPPCTPPNELIEIIPTQDNEEFEFHSPSPKRKVECDLVQKLESLDKEVRTIHIRSNAFMNEIKGLKLHFLSPSSSDDLLVNLTRNYVEKKINVDDITVKSLDRDIEDQLHFTSDPDLLLIHHLTPPSTFQSLLPRRPPELWGYPFWSLRITEIYQFPSPLPLLHHINPLIQSLRSSSLPFLRKLGHIVSLPVKLDPRGILNKEEWDGAMIAWSKVEQRLGK
;
A
#
# COMPACT_ATOMS: atom_id res chain seq x y z
N MET A 1 -1.71 51.15 35.19
CA MET A 1 -0.84 51.65 34.10
C MET A 1 0.42 50.79 33.91
N ILE A 2 1.25 50.57 34.95
CA ILE A 2 2.53 49.82 34.87
C ILE A 2 2.38 48.40 34.26
N ARG A 3 1.36 47.63 34.66
CA ARG A 3 1.12 46.28 34.12
C ARG A 3 0.84 46.27 32.60
N SER A 4 0.24 47.32 32.06
CA SER A 4 -0.05 47.43 30.63
C SER A 4 1.23 47.71 29.84
N ILE A 5 2.05 48.65 30.33
CA ILE A 5 3.33 49.00 29.71
C ILE A 5 4.29 47.80 29.72
N LEU A 6 4.37 47.07 30.84
CA LEU A 6 5.20 45.88 30.94
C LEU A 6 4.78 44.79 29.95
N ARG A 7 3.47 44.55 29.78
CA ARG A 7 2.97 43.56 28.80
C ARG A 7 3.30 43.95 27.36
N SER A 8 3.16 45.23 27.01
CA SER A 8 3.50 45.72 25.67
C SER A 8 5.00 45.60 25.40
N PHE A 9 5.84 45.95 26.37
CA PHE A 9 7.29 45.78 26.27
C PHE A 9 7.69 44.31 26.15
N LEU A 10 7.08 43.42 26.96
CA LEU A 10 7.34 41.99 26.87
C LEU A 10 6.98 41.46 25.49
N ARG A 11 5.81 41.83 24.94
CA ARG A 11 5.38 41.43 23.58
C ARG A 11 6.36 41.92 22.51
N LEU A 12 6.83 43.16 22.62
CA LEU A 12 7.79 43.75 21.69
C LEU A 12 9.11 42.97 21.65
N ILE A 13 9.55 42.41 22.78
CA ILE A 13 10.79 41.61 22.88
C ILE A 13 10.54 40.14 22.53
N THR A 14 9.47 39.53 23.05
CA THR A 14 9.21 38.10 22.87
C THR A 14 8.90 37.77 21.42
N TYR A 15 8.21 38.65 20.70
CA TYR A 15 7.82 38.38 19.32
C TYR A 15 9.00 38.21 18.35
N PRO A 16 9.99 39.13 18.28
CA PRO A 16 11.17 38.93 17.43
C PRO A 16 12.02 37.74 17.91
N PHE A 17 12.08 37.47 19.21
CA PHE A 17 12.76 36.29 19.73
C PHE A 17 12.10 34.98 19.25
N PHE A 18 10.77 34.89 19.30
CA PHE A 18 10.03 33.74 18.77
C PHE A 18 10.23 33.58 17.26
N ILE A 19 10.26 34.68 16.51
CA ILE A 19 10.56 34.65 15.06
C ILE A 19 11.98 34.12 14.82
N LEU A 20 12.97 34.61 15.56
CA LEU A 20 14.36 34.16 15.44
C LEU A 20 14.49 32.67 15.76
N LEU A 21 13.88 32.22 16.85
CA LEU A 21 13.89 30.81 17.25
C LEU A 21 13.20 29.93 16.19
N HIS A 22 12.08 30.40 15.64
CA HIS A 22 11.40 29.70 14.54
C HIS A 22 12.27 29.62 13.29
N LEU A 23 12.95 30.71 12.92
CA LEU A 23 13.86 30.75 11.78
C LEU A 23 15.06 29.82 11.97
N ILE A 24 15.67 29.80 13.16
CA ILE A 24 16.74 28.85 13.50
C ILE A 24 16.24 27.41 13.38
N PHE A 25 15.05 27.11 13.88
CA PHE A 25 14.45 25.79 13.78
C PHE A 25 14.18 25.37 12.32
N VAL A 26 13.62 26.27 11.50
CA VAL A 26 13.37 26.01 10.07
C VAL A 26 14.68 25.78 9.32
N ILE A 27 15.69 26.64 9.52
CA ILE A 27 17.01 26.48 8.89
C ILE A 27 17.66 25.17 9.33
N SER A 28 17.66 24.86 10.63
CA SER A 28 18.23 23.62 11.15
C SER A 28 17.51 22.40 10.59
N SER A 29 16.18 22.43 10.47
CA SER A 29 15.41 21.36 9.84
C SER A 29 15.71 21.21 8.36
N ILE A 30 15.92 22.31 7.62
CA ILE A 30 16.30 22.26 6.21
C ILE A 30 17.70 21.66 6.07
N ILE A 31 18.67 22.10 6.88
CA ILE A 31 20.04 21.58 6.87
C ILE A 31 20.04 20.08 7.19
N LEU A 32 19.34 19.66 8.24
CA LEU A 32 19.25 18.25 8.63
C LEU A 32 18.65 17.40 7.52
N ARG A 33 17.51 17.80 6.93
CA ARG A 33 16.93 17.05 5.82
C ARG A 33 17.80 17.03 4.58
N THR A 34 18.52 18.12 4.33
CA THR A 34 19.46 18.21 3.22
C THR A 34 20.59 17.20 3.42
N TYR A 35 21.13 17.16 4.63
CA TYR A 35 22.14 16.19 5.05
C TYR A 35 21.61 14.76 4.93
N GLU A 36 20.44 14.47 5.50
CA GLU A 36 19.79 13.15 5.41
C GLU A 36 19.55 12.73 3.96
N THR A 37 19.08 13.64 3.10
CA THR A 37 18.86 13.35 1.67
C THR A 37 20.19 12.98 0.99
N PHE A 38 21.27 13.67 1.33
CA PHE A 38 22.59 13.38 0.76
C PHE A 38 23.24 12.13 1.35
N SER A 39 23.00 11.80 2.62
CA SER A 39 23.58 10.61 3.26
C SER A 39 22.80 9.34 2.97
N SER A 40 21.48 9.42 2.76
CA SER A 40 20.60 8.25 2.60
C SER A 40 20.80 7.49 1.28
N THR A 41 21.38 8.12 0.26
CA THR A 41 21.49 7.46 -1.05
C THR A 41 22.78 6.68 -1.24
N SER A 42 23.79 6.84 -0.38
CA SER A 42 24.96 5.94 -0.37
C SER A 42 24.53 4.46 -0.24
N TYR A 43 23.38 4.21 0.37
CA TYR A 43 22.82 2.88 0.58
C TYR A 43 22.33 2.18 -0.70
N GLN A 44 21.92 2.89 -1.75
CA GLN A 44 21.50 2.23 -3.00
C GLN A 44 22.69 1.58 -3.71
N SER A 45 23.86 2.24 -3.69
CA SER A 45 25.07 1.70 -4.31
C SER A 45 25.61 0.47 -3.57
N GLU A 46 25.43 0.40 -2.24
CA GLU A 46 25.84 -0.77 -1.45
C GLU A 46 24.94 -1.99 -1.71
N LEU A 47 23.64 -1.76 -1.97
CA LEU A 47 22.69 -2.83 -2.27
C LEU A 47 23.01 -3.52 -3.61
N GLU A 48 23.39 -2.75 -4.63
CA GLU A 48 23.78 -3.29 -5.94
C GLU A 48 25.09 -4.09 -5.88
N SER A 49 26.01 -3.74 -4.97
CA SER A 49 27.27 -4.50 -4.81
C SER A 49 27.13 -5.80 -4.01
N ASN A 50 26.05 -5.95 -3.22
CA ASN A 50 25.82 -7.10 -2.35
C ASN A 50 24.73 -8.06 -2.89
N GLU A 51 24.50 -8.07 -4.20
CA GLU A 51 23.50 -8.91 -4.90
C GLU A 51 23.62 -10.43 -4.60
N ASN A 52 24.71 -10.88 -3.97
CA ASN A 52 24.93 -12.29 -3.68
C ASN A 52 24.44 -12.81 -2.31
N GLU A 53 24.02 -11.99 -1.33
CA GLU A 53 23.92 -12.56 0.04
C GLU A 53 22.65 -12.40 0.86
N ASN A 54 21.64 -11.59 0.52
CA ASN A 54 20.39 -11.64 1.29
C ASN A 54 19.17 -11.41 0.41
N GLU A 55 18.43 -12.49 0.15
CA GLU A 55 17.06 -12.43 -0.35
C GLU A 55 16.23 -11.61 0.65
N ILE A 56 15.98 -10.34 0.31
CA ILE A 56 15.19 -9.44 1.16
C ILE A 56 13.80 -10.04 1.30
N ILE A 57 13.47 -10.49 2.51
CA ILE A 57 12.15 -11.04 2.82
C ILE A 57 11.13 -9.90 2.75
N PRO A 58 10.19 -9.91 1.79
CA PRO A 58 9.17 -8.88 1.68
C PRO A 58 8.20 -8.96 2.87
N PRO A 59 7.48 -7.87 3.19
CA PRO A 59 6.35 -7.96 4.12
C PRO A 59 5.30 -8.94 3.57
N ASN A 60 4.66 -9.71 4.44
CA ASN A 60 3.57 -10.60 4.02
C ASN A 60 2.36 -9.77 3.59
N HIS A 61 2.02 -8.76 4.38
CA HIS A 61 0.93 -7.83 4.11
C HIS A 61 1.44 -6.39 4.10
N LEU A 62 1.27 -5.71 2.96
CA LEU A 62 1.57 -4.29 2.80
C LEU A 62 0.29 -3.45 2.65
N ALA A 63 0.11 -2.50 3.55
CA ALA A 63 -0.95 -1.51 3.49
C ALA A 63 -0.49 -0.23 2.77
N LEU A 64 -1.35 0.34 1.93
CA LEU A 64 -1.11 1.56 1.16
C LEU A 64 -2.19 2.58 1.48
N ILE A 65 -1.79 3.70 2.09
CA ILE A 65 -2.64 4.86 2.32
C ILE A 65 -2.36 5.91 1.25
N PHE A 66 -3.36 6.18 0.42
CA PHE A 66 -3.34 7.27 -0.54
C PHE A 66 -4.03 8.50 0.04
N ILE A 67 -3.28 9.59 0.22
CA ILE A 67 -3.80 10.83 0.77
C ILE A 67 -4.28 11.74 -0.37
N PRO A 68 -5.61 11.90 -0.55
CA PRO A 68 -6.14 12.83 -1.54
C PRO A 68 -5.97 14.29 -1.10
N CYS A 69 -5.86 15.18 -2.08
CA CYS A 69 -5.78 16.61 -1.87
C CYS A 69 -7.03 17.15 -1.16
N LYS A 70 -6.87 18.24 -0.40
CA LYS A 70 -8.01 18.96 0.18
C LYS A 70 -8.85 19.66 -0.90
N LYS A 71 -8.25 20.01 -2.02
CA LYS A 71 -8.91 20.63 -3.18
C LYS A 71 -8.96 19.61 -4.31
N TYR A 72 -10.11 19.42 -4.92
CA TYR A 72 -10.23 18.54 -6.08
C TYR A 72 -9.24 18.96 -7.17
N LYS A 73 -8.42 18.00 -7.62
CA LYS A 73 -7.50 18.20 -8.74
C LYS A 73 -7.87 17.29 -9.89
N LYS A 74 -7.91 17.85 -11.09
CA LYS A 74 -8.02 17.08 -12.33
C LYS A 74 -6.81 16.15 -12.45
N GLY A 75 -7.03 14.85 -12.66
CA GLY A 75 -5.95 13.85 -12.74
C GLY A 75 -5.76 13.03 -11.47
N GLU A 76 -6.38 13.38 -10.34
CA GLU A 76 -6.15 12.69 -9.05
C GLU A 76 -6.67 11.24 -9.07
N LYS A 77 -7.82 11.00 -9.72
CA LYS A 77 -8.38 9.65 -9.87
C LYS A 77 -7.50 8.78 -10.76
N GLU A 78 -6.97 9.36 -11.83
CA GLU A 78 -6.07 8.71 -12.76
C GLU A 78 -4.73 8.39 -12.07
N ALA A 79 -4.21 9.31 -11.26
CA ALA A 79 -3.00 9.09 -10.48
C ALA A 79 -3.17 8.00 -9.43
N LEU A 80 -4.30 7.98 -8.71
CA LEU A 80 -4.64 6.92 -7.76
C LEU A 80 -4.72 5.56 -8.47
N LEU A 81 -5.45 5.48 -9.58
CA LEU A 81 -5.60 4.25 -10.35
C LEU A 81 -4.24 3.71 -10.81
N GLU A 82 -3.41 4.56 -11.41
CA GLU A 82 -2.08 4.18 -11.87
C GLU A 82 -1.18 3.73 -10.71
N SER A 83 -1.24 4.43 -9.57
CA SER A 83 -0.49 4.08 -8.36
C SER A 83 -0.85 2.70 -7.83
N ILE A 84 -2.14 2.36 -7.82
CA ILE A 84 -2.62 1.04 -7.41
C ILE A 84 -2.11 -0.04 -8.38
N ILE A 85 -2.24 0.19 -9.69
CA ILE A 85 -1.80 -0.80 -10.70
C ILE A 85 -0.29 -1.06 -10.60
N ARG A 86 0.52 -0.02 -10.39
CA ARG A 86 1.97 -0.15 -10.17
C ARG A 86 2.29 -0.88 -8.87
N SER A 87 1.59 -0.56 -7.79
CA SER A 87 1.78 -1.23 -6.49
C SER A 87 1.50 -2.73 -6.60
N ILE A 88 0.42 -3.11 -7.31
CA ILE A 88 0.10 -4.52 -7.58
C ILE A 88 1.25 -5.18 -8.35
N GLU A 89 1.72 -4.55 -9.42
CA GLU A 89 2.81 -5.09 -10.25
C GLU A 89 4.10 -5.29 -9.45
N TRP A 90 4.51 -4.28 -8.68
CA TRP A 90 5.73 -4.36 -7.87
C TRP A 90 5.60 -5.35 -6.71
N SER A 91 4.41 -5.51 -6.15
CA SER A 91 4.14 -6.50 -5.10
C SER A 91 4.22 -7.92 -5.61
N LEU A 92 3.65 -8.18 -6.80
CA LEU A 92 3.79 -9.47 -7.48
C LEU A 92 5.26 -9.80 -7.76
N GLN A 93 6.04 -8.81 -8.22
CA GLN A 93 7.49 -8.97 -8.46
C GLN A 93 8.27 -9.24 -7.17
N LYS A 94 7.88 -8.62 -6.05
CA LYS A 94 8.54 -8.77 -4.76
C LYS A 94 8.03 -9.98 -3.95
N GLY A 95 6.98 -10.66 -4.39
CA GLY A 95 6.42 -11.83 -3.69
C GLY A 95 5.60 -11.47 -2.44
N ILE A 96 5.04 -10.26 -2.38
CA ILE A 96 4.10 -9.86 -1.32
C ILE A 96 2.80 -10.66 -1.48
N LYS A 97 2.26 -11.17 -0.38
CA LYS A 97 1.08 -12.07 -0.38
C LYS A 97 -0.24 -11.30 -0.31
N GLU A 98 -0.25 -10.19 0.42
CA GLU A 98 -1.46 -9.42 0.72
C GLU A 98 -1.20 -7.92 0.56
N LEU A 99 -2.13 -7.21 -0.08
CA LEU A 99 -2.11 -5.76 -0.23
C LEU A 99 -3.45 -5.17 0.20
N SER A 100 -3.43 -4.13 1.02
CA SER A 100 -4.62 -3.34 1.34
C SER A 100 -4.48 -1.89 0.89
N PHE A 101 -5.54 -1.33 0.34
CA PHE A 101 -5.59 0.05 -0.16
C PHE A 101 -6.64 0.86 0.61
N TRP A 102 -6.24 2.06 1.03
CA TRP A 102 -7.07 3.00 1.78
C TRP A 102 -6.89 4.43 1.27
N ASP A 103 -7.96 5.22 1.23
CA ASP A 103 -7.87 6.66 0.93
C ASP A 103 -8.66 7.56 1.91
N GLY A 104 -9.41 6.98 2.83
CA GLY A 104 -10.22 7.68 3.84
C GLY A 104 -11.41 8.48 3.32
N LYS A 105 -11.46 8.85 2.03
CA LYS A 105 -12.52 9.70 1.45
C LYS A 105 -13.46 8.96 0.50
N GLY A 106 -13.21 7.70 0.19
CA GLY A 106 -14.04 6.93 -0.72
C GLY A 106 -13.66 7.06 -2.20
N LEU A 107 -12.49 7.65 -2.49
CA LEU A 107 -12.01 7.88 -3.84
C LEU A 107 -11.72 6.54 -4.55
N ILE A 108 -11.19 5.55 -3.82
CA ILE A 108 -10.96 4.20 -4.34
C ILE A 108 -12.28 3.58 -4.83
N GLN A 109 -13.36 3.69 -4.05
CA GLN A 109 -14.67 3.15 -4.41
C GLN A 109 -15.19 3.79 -5.71
N SER A 110 -14.91 5.09 -5.90
CA SER A 110 -15.31 5.80 -7.13
C SER A 110 -14.58 5.33 -8.40
N ILE A 111 -13.37 4.78 -8.28
CA ILE A 111 -12.57 4.26 -9.41
C ILE A 111 -12.63 2.73 -9.53
N LEU A 112 -13.18 2.05 -8.52
CA LEU A 112 -13.14 0.60 -8.37
C LEU A 112 -13.69 -0.17 -9.58
N PRO A 113 -14.81 0.23 -10.22
CA PRO A 113 -15.29 -0.48 -11.42
C PRO A 113 -14.29 -0.45 -12.58
N ASN A 114 -13.64 0.71 -12.80
CA ASN A 114 -12.62 0.85 -13.84
C ASN A 114 -11.34 0.09 -13.46
N LEU A 115 -10.94 0.16 -12.19
CA LEU A 115 -9.78 -0.54 -11.66
C LEU A 115 -9.93 -2.06 -11.81
N ILE A 116 -11.07 -2.65 -11.43
CA ILE A 116 -11.36 -4.08 -11.61
C ILE A 116 -11.26 -4.47 -13.09
N LYS A 117 -11.85 -3.67 -13.98
CA LYS A 117 -11.77 -3.92 -15.43
C LYS A 117 -10.32 -3.94 -15.92
N GLN A 118 -9.47 -3.04 -15.42
CA GLN A 118 -8.05 -3.00 -15.80
C GLN A 118 -7.24 -4.15 -15.19
N ILE A 119 -7.50 -4.50 -13.93
CA ILE A 119 -6.87 -5.67 -13.28
C ILE A 119 -7.23 -6.95 -14.03
N ASN A 120 -8.51 -7.16 -14.33
CA ASN A 120 -8.98 -8.34 -15.06
C ASN A 120 -8.37 -8.40 -16.47
N LYS A 121 -8.35 -7.26 -17.18
CA LYS A 121 -7.72 -7.18 -18.50
C LYS A 121 -6.22 -7.50 -18.45
N LYS A 122 -5.49 -6.96 -17.48
CA LYS A 122 -4.02 -7.06 -17.40
C LYS A 122 -3.54 -8.43 -16.88
N TYR A 123 -4.20 -8.97 -15.86
CA TYR A 123 -3.70 -10.13 -15.09
C TYR A 123 -4.54 -11.41 -15.24
N ILE A 124 -5.83 -11.30 -15.59
CA ILE A 124 -6.72 -12.48 -15.72
C ILE A 124 -6.83 -12.89 -17.19
N ASN A 125 -7.18 -11.99 -18.09
CA ASN A 125 -7.44 -12.32 -19.50
C ASN A 125 -6.17 -12.61 -20.31
N ASN A 126 -5.02 -12.06 -19.90
CA ASN A 126 -3.73 -12.34 -20.53
C ASN A 126 -3.14 -13.69 -20.12
N GLN A 127 -3.80 -14.42 -19.21
CA GLN A 127 -3.54 -15.84 -19.06
C GLN A 127 -4.09 -16.49 -20.33
N ASN A 128 -3.25 -16.57 -21.36
CA ASN A 128 -3.45 -17.42 -22.51
C ASN A 128 -3.59 -18.84 -21.96
N LEU A 129 -4.80 -19.18 -21.52
CA LEU A 129 -5.21 -20.55 -21.31
C LEU A 129 -4.84 -21.24 -22.63
N PRO A 130 -4.03 -22.32 -22.60
CA PRO A 130 -3.79 -23.07 -23.81
C PRO A 130 -5.17 -23.34 -24.41
N LEU A 131 -5.37 -22.93 -25.67
CA LEU A 131 -6.60 -23.17 -26.40
C LEU A 131 -6.97 -24.62 -26.11
N SER A 132 -8.06 -24.84 -25.38
CA SER A 132 -8.52 -26.19 -25.05
C SER A 132 -8.45 -26.98 -26.35
N PRO A 133 -7.80 -28.16 -26.37
CA PRO A 133 -7.66 -28.93 -27.60
C PRO A 133 -9.06 -29.05 -28.22
N PRO A 134 -9.19 -28.85 -29.54
CA PRO A 134 -10.48 -28.86 -30.21
C PRO A 134 -11.23 -30.10 -29.77
N CYS A 135 -12.44 -29.93 -29.23
CA CYS A 135 -13.27 -31.03 -28.75
C CYS A 135 -13.21 -32.15 -29.78
N THR A 136 -12.61 -33.27 -29.41
CA THR A 136 -12.69 -34.50 -30.20
C THR A 136 -14.16 -34.76 -30.49
N PRO A 137 -14.55 -34.96 -31.76
CA PRO A 137 -15.93 -35.20 -32.12
C PRO A 137 -16.47 -36.42 -31.36
N PRO A 138 -17.77 -36.45 -31.04
CA PRO A 138 -18.37 -37.56 -30.32
C PRO A 138 -18.32 -38.80 -31.21
N ASN A 139 -17.40 -39.71 -30.91
CA ASN A 139 -17.49 -41.06 -31.44
C ASN A 139 -18.64 -41.76 -30.70
N GLU A 140 -19.77 -41.85 -31.40
CA GLU A 140 -20.78 -42.87 -31.14
C GLU A 140 -20.11 -44.25 -31.19
N LEU A 141 -20.11 -44.97 -30.07
CA LEU A 141 -20.17 -46.42 -30.09
C LEU A 141 -21.29 -46.85 -29.15
N ILE A 142 -22.39 -47.20 -29.80
CA ILE A 142 -23.52 -47.95 -29.28
C ILE A 142 -23.02 -49.39 -29.03
N GLU A 143 -22.98 -49.82 -27.78
CA GLU A 143 -23.04 -51.25 -27.44
C GLU A 143 -24.28 -51.50 -26.60
N ILE A 144 -25.24 -52.18 -27.22
CA ILE A 144 -26.46 -52.70 -26.62
C ILE A 144 -26.08 -53.99 -25.89
N ILE A 145 -26.13 -53.99 -24.56
CA ILE A 145 -26.04 -55.23 -23.76
C ILE A 145 -27.46 -55.58 -23.31
N PRO A 146 -27.93 -56.83 -23.52
CA PRO A 146 -29.24 -57.27 -23.08
C PRO A 146 -29.27 -57.59 -21.59
N THR A 147 -30.43 -57.26 -21.03
CA THR A 147 -31.00 -57.48 -19.72
C THR A 147 -30.67 -58.84 -19.08
N GLN A 148 -30.29 -58.82 -17.81
CA GLN A 148 -30.50 -59.95 -16.92
C GLN A 148 -30.91 -59.46 -15.51
N ASP A 149 -31.90 -60.17 -14.98
CA ASP A 149 -32.77 -59.82 -13.85
C ASP A 149 -32.08 -59.76 -12.48
N ASN A 150 -32.79 -59.08 -11.57
CA ASN A 150 -32.73 -59.16 -10.10
C ASN A 150 -31.51 -58.53 -9.42
N GLU A 151 -31.73 -57.39 -8.76
CA GLU A 151 -31.77 -57.30 -7.29
C GLU A 151 -32.15 -55.86 -6.88
N GLU A 152 -33.08 -55.74 -5.92
CA GLU A 152 -33.43 -54.49 -5.25
C GLU A 152 -32.20 -53.96 -4.48
N PHE A 153 -31.48 -53.01 -5.09
CA PHE A 153 -30.57 -52.13 -4.37
C PHE A 153 -31.02 -50.69 -4.59
N GLU A 154 -31.36 -50.01 -3.49
CA GLU A 154 -31.54 -48.56 -3.44
C GLU A 154 -30.20 -47.86 -3.79
N PHE A 155 -29.96 -47.68 -5.09
CA PHE A 155 -28.90 -46.82 -5.58
C PHE A 155 -29.37 -45.37 -5.53
N HIS A 156 -28.92 -44.65 -4.50
CA HIS A 156 -28.92 -43.20 -4.51
C HIS A 156 -28.08 -42.71 -5.68
N SER A 157 -28.77 -42.22 -6.72
CA SER A 157 -28.20 -41.54 -7.88
C SER A 157 -27.11 -40.53 -7.47
N PRO A 158 -25.85 -40.72 -7.89
CA PRO A 158 -24.87 -39.65 -7.83
C PRO A 158 -25.23 -38.67 -8.94
N SER A 159 -26.01 -37.66 -8.59
CA SER A 159 -26.19 -36.50 -9.46
C SER A 159 -24.81 -35.98 -9.87
N PRO A 160 -24.58 -35.71 -11.17
CA PRO A 160 -23.30 -35.21 -11.63
C PRO A 160 -23.03 -33.91 -10.87
N LYS A 161 -21.98 -33.92 -10.04
CA LYS A 161 -21.43 -32.72 -9.45
C LYS A 161 -21.06 -31.82 -10.62
N ARG A 162 -21.95 -30.87 -10.95
CA ARG A 162 -21.62 -29.70 -11.77
C ARG A 162 -20.30 -29.22 -11.21
N LYS A 163 -19.23 -29.29 -12.01
CA LYS A 163 -18.04 -28.49 -11.76
C LYS A 163 -18.59 -27.09 -11.59
N VAL A 164 -18.61 -26.62 -10.35
CA VAL A 164 -18.80 -25.22 -10.04
C VAL A 164 -17.57 -24.60 -10.66
N GLU A 165 -17.73 -24.22 -11.91
CA GLU A 165 -16.91 -23.24 -12.58
C GLU A 165 -16.78 -22.13 -11.55
N CYS A 166 -15.58 -22.04 -10.95
CA CYS A 166 -15.28 -21.00 -10.00
C CYS A 166 -15.36 -19.72 -10.81
N ASP A 167 -16.57 -19.16 -10.92
CA ASP A 167 -16.82 -17.81 -11.36
C ASP A 167 -15.94 -16.94 -10.47
N LEU A 168 -14.76 -16.63 -11.01
CA LEU A 168 -13.68 -15.86 -10.38
C LEU A 168 -14.07 -14.41 -10.10
N VAL A 169 -15.36 -14.09 -10.31
CA VAL A 169 -16.01 -12.82 -10.06
C VAL A 169 -17.33 -13.11 -9.36
N GLN A 170 -17.26 -13.54 -8.10
CA GLN A 170 -18.44 -13.75 -7.29
C GLN A 170 -19.23 -12.43 -7.17
N LYS A 171 -20.53 -12.57 -7.40
CA LYS A 171 -21.59 -11.57 -7.62
C LYS A 171 -21.45 -10.27 -6.82
N LEU A 172 -21.50 -9.15 -7.55
CA LEU A 172 -21.33 -7.77 -7.10
C LEU A 172 -22.57 -7.19 -6.36
N GLU A 173 -23.14 -7.92 -5.40
CA GLU A 173 -24.41 -7.55 -4.73
C GLU A 173 -24.23 -7.10 -3.28
N SER A 174 -23.56 -5.97 -3.07
CA SER A 174 -23.94 -4.88 -2.12
C SER A 174 -22.87 -3.78 -2.25
N LEU A 175 -23.18 -2.68 -2.94
CA LEU A 175 -22.14 -1.78 -3.45
C LEU A 175 -21.48 -0.92 -2.37
N ASP A 176 -22.13 -0.72 -1.21
CA ASP A 176 -21.91 0.51 -0.43
C ASP A 176 -21.15 0.35 0.89
N LYS A 177 -20.90 -0.86 1.42
CA LYS A 177 -20.30 -0.97 2.77
C LYS A 177 -19.27 -2.08 2.98
N GLU A 178 -19.10 -3.00 2.04
CA GLU A 178 -18.27 -4.19 2.26
C GLU A 178 -16.85 -4.01 1.70
N VAL A 179 -15.88 -4.54 2.44
CA VAL A 179 -14.49 -4.66 2.00
C VAL A 179 -14.45 -5.58 0.78
N ARG A 180 -13.90 -5.08 -0.33
CA ARG A 180 -13.79 -5.89 -1.55
C ARG A 180 -12.43 -6.55 -1.62
N THR A 181 -12.46 -7.86 -1.79
CA THR A 181 -11.25 -8.68 -1.92
C THR A 181 -11.14 -9.24 -3.34
N ILE A 182 -9.96 -9.09 -3.95
CA ILE A 182 -9.65 -9.67 -5.27
C ILE A 182 -8.42 -10.56 -5.12
N HIS A 183 -8.47 -11.77 -5.67
CA HIS A 183 -7.32 -12.66 -5.69
C HIS A 183 -6.69 -12.66 -7.07
N ILE A 184 -5.43 -12.24 -7.17
CA ILE A 184 -4.65 -12.30 -8.41
C ILE A 184 -3.75 -13.52 -8.33
N ARG A 185 -3.87 -14.43 -9.30
CA ARG A 185 -2.93 -15.55 -9.45
C ARG A 185 -1.83 -15.15 -10.43
N SER A 186 -0.58 -15.20 -9.98
CA SER A 186 0.58 -15.02 -10.86
C SER A 186 0.95 -16.37 -11.48
N ASN A 187 1.01 -16.42 -12.82
CA ASN A 187 1.48 -17.61 -13.54
C ASN A 187 3.00 -17.57 -13.81
N ALA A 188 3.72 -16.60 -13.21
CA ALA A 188 4.99 -16.15 -13.78
C ALA A 188 6.20 -17.04 -13.51
N PHE A 189 6.25 -17.90 -12.50
CA PHE A 189 7.46 -18.69 -12.23
C PHE A 189 7.19 -20.10 -11.69
N MET A 190 8.00 -21.04 -12.18
CA MET A 190 7.69 -22.45 -12.39
C MET A 190 7.48 -23.36 -11.18
N ASN A 191 7.43 -22.93 -9.91
CA ASN A 191 7.30 -23.91 -8.80
C ASN A 191 6.41 -23.58 -7.60
N GLU A 192 5.90 -22.35 -7.42
CA GLU A 192 4.86 -22.09 -6.41
C GLU A 192 3.94 -20.96 -6.88
N ILE A 193 2.65 -21.26 -7.08
CA ILE A 193 1.63 -20.24 -7.39
C ILE A 193 1.36 -19.43 -6.13
N LYS A 194 2.18 -18.43 -5.85
CA LYS A 194 1.87 -17.43 -4.82
C LYS A 194 0.88 -16.43 -5.43
N GLY A 195 -0.37 -16.53 -4.99
CA GLY A 195 -1.39 -15.53 -5.30
C GLY A 195 -1.18 -14.27 -4.47
N LEU A 196 -1.57 -13.12 -5.03
CA LEU A 196 -1.64 -11.84 -4.34
C LEU A 196 -3.11 -11.53 -4.01
N LYS A 197 -3.40 -11.34 -2.73
CA LYS A 197 -4.72 -10.94 -2.23
C LYS A 197 -4.78 -9.42 -2.13
N LEU A 198 -5.79 -8.80 -2.73
CA LEU A 198 -5.99 -7.36 -2.74
C LEU A 198 -7.22 -6.99 -1.91
N HIS A 199 -7.11 -6.01 -1.03
CA HIS A 199 -8.19 -5.48 -0.20
C HIS A 199 -8.44 -4.02 -0.56
N PHE A 200 -9.66 -3.69 -0.95
CA PHE A 200 -10.11 -2.32 -1.17
C PHE A 200 -11.02 -1.93 -0.02
N LEU A 201 -10.44 -1.22 0.95
CA LEU A 201 -11.11 -0.84 2.19
C LEU A 201 -12.01 0.38 1.94
N SER A 202 -13.24 0.32 2.43
CA SER A 202 -14.23 1.41 2.35
C SER A 202 -14.10 2.34 3.55
N PRO A 203 -14.38 3.66 3.46
CA PRO A 203 -14.33 4.56 4.62
C PRO A 203 -15.08 4.06 5.87
N SER A 204 -16.18 3.32 5.67
CA SER A 204 -16.93 2.65 6.77
C SER A 204 -16.18 1.52 7.47
N SER A 205 -15.11 0.99 6.88
CA SER A 205 -14.34 -0.13 7.42
C SER A 205 -13.45 0.21 8.62
N SER A 206 -13.35 1.48 9.04
CA SER A 206 -12.61 1.89 10.24
C SER A 206 -13.49 2.09 11.46
N ASP A 207 -14.21 3.22 11.50
CA ASP A 207 -14.88 3.63 12.74
C ASP A 207 -16.15 2.79 12.98
N ASP A 208 -16.87 2.46 11.91
CA ASP A 208 -18.06 1.63 12.02
C ASP A 208 -17.71 0.16 12.31
N LEU A 209 -16.49 -0.29 12.05
CA LEU A 209 -16.09 -1.70 12.25
C LEU A 209 -16.21 -2.12 13.71
N LEU A 210 -15.62 -1.35 14.63
CA LEU A 210 -15.72 -1.67 16.06
C LEU A 210 -17.13 -1.44 16.60
N VAL A 211 -17.83 -0.43 16.10
CA VAL A 211 -19.22 -0.17 16.48
C VAL A 211 -20.13 -1.32 16.04
N ASN A 212 -19.95 -1.82 14.82
CA ASN A 212 -20.72 -2.94 14.29
C ASN A 212 -20.36 -4.25 15.00
N LEU A 213 -19.08 -4.51 15.30
CA LEU A 213 -18.68 -5.64 16.13
C LEU A 213 -19.28 -5.59 17.52
N THR A 214 -19.22 -4.43 18.17
CA THR A 214 -19.82 -4.23 19.50
C THR A 214 -21.32 -4.46 19.45
N ARG A 215 -22.01 -3.93 18.44
CA ARG A 215 -23.45 -4.17 18.22
C ARG A 215 -23.74 -5.66 18.05
N ASN A 216 -22.94 -6.35 17.22
CA ASN A 216 -23.08 -7.78 16.98
C ASN A 216 -22.87 -8.59 18.27
N TYR A 217 -21.93 -8.20 19.13
CA TYR A 217 -21.71 -8.86 20.42
C TYR A 217 -22.89 -8.67 21.38
N VAL A 218 -23.46 -7.45 21.43
CA VAL A 218 -24.65 -7.14 22.23
C VAL A 218 -25.87 -7.91 21.72
N GLU A 219 -26.10 -7.93 20.40
CA GLU A 219 -27.22 -8.65 19.78
C GLU A 219 -27.13 -10.16 20.00
N LYS A 220 -25.91 -10.73 19.92
CA LYS A 220 -25.65 -12.15 20.22
C LYS A 220 -25.64 -12.46 21.71
N LYS A 221 -25.71 -11.45 22.59
CA LYS A 221 -25.63 -11.58 24.05
C LYS A 221 -24.39 -12.37 24.50
N ILE A 222 -23.25 -12.09 23.88
CA ILE A 222 -21.97 -12.71 24.27
C ILE A 222 -21.63 -12.23 25.68
N ASN A 223 -21.23 -13.15 26.56
CA ASN A 223 -20.81 -12.80 27.91
C ASN A 223 -19.51 -11.98 27.84
N VAL A 224 -19.38 -10.94 28.66
CA VAL A 224 -18.21 -10.04 28.67
C VAL A 224 -16.92 -10.80 28.95
N ASP A 225 -16.99 -11.82 29.81
CA ASP A 225 -15.83 -12.66 30.16
C ASP A 225 -15.32 -13.51 28.97
N ASP A 226 -16.17 -13.77 27.97
CA ASP A 226 -15.81 -14.51 26.76
C ASP A 226 -15.16 -13.61 25.69
N ILE A 227 -15.24 -12.28 25.87
CA ILE A 227 -14.68 -11.31 24.92
C ILE A 227 -13.18 -11.16 25.20
N THR A 228 -12.38 -11.98 24.51
CA THR A 228 -10.93 -11.94 24.58
C THR A 228 -10.33 -11.11 23.44
N VAL A 229 -9.07 -10.66 23.59
CA VAL A 229 -8.32 -10.01 22.51
C VAL A 229 -8.22 -10.91 21.28
N LYS A 230 -8.03 -12.23 21.47
CA LYS A 230 -7.92 -13.18 20.35
C LYS A 230 -9.22 -13.35 19.58
N SER A 231 -10.36 -13.38 20.27
CA SER A 231 -11.66 -13.44 19.59
C SER A 231 -11.95 -12.14 18.85
N LEU A 232 -11.58 -10.99 19.42
CA LEU A 232 -11.73 -9.71 18.77
C LEU A 232 -10.82 -9.58 17.54
N ASP A 233 -9.55 -10.00 17.65
CA ASP A 233 -8.60 -10.05 16.53
C ASP A 233 -9.17 -10.85 15.36
N ARG A 234 -9.62 -12.08 15.62
CA ARG A 234 -10.23 -12.95 14.60
C ARG A 234 -11.47 -12.32 13.98
N ASP A 235 -12.37 -11.76 14.79
CA ASP A 235 -13.62 -11.20 14.27
C ASP A 235 -13.37 -9.91 13.45
N ILE A 236 -12.28 -9.17 13.74
CA ILE A 236 -11.82 -8.02 12.94
C ILE A 236 -11.17 -8.48 11.63
N GLU A 237 -10.28 -9.48 11.69
CA GLU A 237 -9.67 -10.11 10.51
C GLU A 237 -10.76 -10.63 9.56
N ASP A 238 -11.78 -11.29 10.11
CA ASP A 238 -12.93 -11.79 9.36
C ASP A 238 -13.72 -10.66 8.69
N GLN A 239 -13.93 -9.51 9.36
CA GLN A 239 -14.64 -8.37 8.75
C GLN A 239 -13.83 -7.62 7.69
N LEU A 240 -12.51 -7.54 7.86
CA LEU A 240 -11.60 -6.92 6.89
C LEU A 240 -11.17 -7.90 5.79
N HIS A 241 -11.56 -9.16 5.92
CA HIS A 241 -11.08 -10.31 5.16
C HIS A 241 -9.55 -10.44 5.18
N PHE A 242 -8.85 -9.89 6.19
CA PHE A 242 -7.40 -10.00 6.27
C PHE A 242 -6.98 -11.42 6.63
N THR A 243 -5.84 -11.84 6.07
CA THR A 243 -5.18 -13.11 6.43
C THR A 243 -4.14 -12.89 7.51
N SER A 244 -3.60 -11.66 7.57
CA SER A 244 -2.64 -11.20 8.57
C SER A 244 -2.76 -9.69 8.75
N ASP A 245 -2.38 -9.18 9.93
CA ASP A 245 -2.19 -7.74 10.14
C ASP A 245 -1.09 -7.20 9.18
N PRO A 246 -1.18 -5.94 8.73
CA PRO A 246 -0.16 -5.34 7.87
C PRO A 246 1.18 -5.22 8.59
N ASP A 247 2.22 -5.72 7.95
CA ASP A 247 3.61 -5.63 8.44
C ASP A 247 4.19 -4.24 8.18
N LEU A 248 3.91 -3.70 6.99
CA LEU A 248 4.38 -2.40 6.52
C LEU A 248 3.19 -1.59 6.02
N LEU A 249 3.15 -0.31 6.37
CA LEU A 249 2.18 0.66 5.91
C LEU A 249 2.89 1.81 5.19
N LEU A 250 2.64 1.95 3.89
CA LEU A 250 3.17 3.00 3.04
C LEU A 250 2.15 4.13 2.87
N ILE A 251 2.51 5.34 3.30
CA ILE A 251 1.69 6.55 3.12
C ILE A 251 2.19 7.34 1.90
N HIS A 252 1.36 7.42 0.88
CA HIS A 252 1.62 8.16 -0.36
C HIS A 252 0.66 9.33 -0.53
N HIS A 253 1.17 10.51 -0.87
CA HIS A 253 0.35 11.69 -1.15
C HIS A 253 0.05 11.78 -2.65
N LEU A 254 -1.22 11.69 -3.05
CA LEU A 254 -1.66 11.87 -4.45
C LEU A 254 -1.46 13.30 -4.96
N THR A 255 -1.08 14.21 -4.08
CA THR A 255 -0.70 15.57 -4.44
C THR A 255 0.65 15.87 -3.80
N PRO A 256 1.65 16.28 -4.61
CA PRO A 256 2.90 16.74 -4.04
C PRO A 256 2.65 17.95 -3.14
N PRO A 257 3.37 18.07 -2.01
CA PRO A 257 3.28 19.25 -1.17
C PRO A 257 3.64 20.49 -1.98
N SER A 258 3.03 21.63 -1.65
CA SER A 258 3.44 22.89 -2.26
C SER A 258 4.90 23.20 -1.92
N THR A 259 5.58 23.99 -2.76
CA THR A 259 6.97 24.41 -2.53
C THR A 259 7.17 25.05 -1.16
N PHE A 260 6.21 25.87 -0.71
CA PHE A 260 6.24 26.43 0.63
C PHE A 260 6.03 25.40 1.73
N GLN A 261 5.14 24.42 1.51
CA GLN A 261 4.88 23.37 2.50
C GLN A 261 6.07 22.41 2.64
N SER A 262 6.84 22.15 1.59
CA SER A 262 8.02 21.29 1.66
C SER A 262 9.22 21.95 2.35
N LEU A 263 9.23 23.29 2.48
CA LEU A 263 10.19 24.01 3.34
C LEU A 263 9.88 23.88 4.83
N LEU A 264 8.63 23.57 5.18
CA LEU A 264 8.20 23.48 6.56
C LEU A 264 8.57 22.12 7.21
N PRO A 265 8.65 22.06 8.55
CA PRO A 265 8.56 20.84 9.34
C PRO A 265 7.54 19.85 8.77
N ARG A 266 7.96 18.61 8.54
CA ARG A 266 7.08 17.54 8.08
C ARG A 266 6.01 17.34 9.15
N ARG A 267 4.76 17.33 8.71
CA ARG A 267 3.65 17.02 9.61
C ARG A 267 3.75 15.55 10.02
N PRO A 268 3.35 15.22 11.27
CA PRO A 268 3.23 13.83 11.66
C PRO A 268 2.35 13.09 10.64
N PRO A 269 2.66 11.82 10.33
CA PRO A 269 1.84 11.02 9.45
C PRO A 269 0.43 10.91 10.05
N GLU A 270 -0.57 11.26 9.26
CA GLU A 270 -1.98 11.00 9.57
C GLU A 270 -2.36 9.68 8.88
N LEU A 271 -3.03 8.79 9.61
CA LEU A 271 -3.48 7.50 9.07
C LEU A 271 -4.87 7.57 8.41
N TRP A 272 -5.48 8.76 8.39
CA TRP A 272 -6.76 9.02 7.70
C TRP A 272 -7.87 8.04 8.07
N GLY A 273 -7.91 7.58 9.33
CA GLY A 273 -8.86 6.59 9.78
C GLY A 273 -8.65 5.21 9.14
N TYR A 274 -7.43 4.79 8.83
CA TYR A 274 -7.17 3.38 8.52
C TYR A 274 -7.52 2.52 9.74
N PRO A 275 -8.07 1.29 9.59
CA PRO A 275 -8.42 0.42 10.71
C PRO A 275 -7.28 0.25 11.70
N PHE A 276 -7.39 0.92 12.85
CA PHE A 276 -6.26 1.07 13.78
C PHE A 276 -5.94 -0.21 14.54
N TRP A 277 -6.91 -1.11 14.69
CA TRP A 277 -6.74 -2.35 15.44
C TRP A 277 -5.65 -3.24 14.85
N SER A 278 -5.58 -3.30 13.52
CA SER A 278 -4.57 -4.06 12.79
C SER A 278 -3.18 -3.41 12.75
N LEU A 279 -2.99 -2.23 13.39
CA LEU A 279 -1.73 -1.48 13.30
C LEU A 279 -0.77 -1.68 14.49
N ARG A 280 -1.01 -2.68 15.34
CA ARG A 280 -0.28 -2.87 16.62
C ARG A 280 1.23 -3.00 16.47
N ILE A 281 1.68 -3.70 15.43
CA ILE A 281 3.10 -3.98 15.15
C ILE A 281 3.51 -3.55 13.74
N THR A 282 2.70 -2.69 13.12
CA THR A 282 2.91 -2.25 11.74
C THR A 282 3.96 -1.15 11.67
N GLU A 283 4.93 -1.33 10.79
CA GLU A 283 5.91 -0.30 10.49
C GLU A 283 5.31 0.75 9.57
N ILE A 284 5.39 2.03 9.95
CA ILE A 284 4.83 3.12 9.16
C ILE A 284 5.94 3.79 8.37
N TYR A 285 5.93 3.57 7.07
CA TYR A 285 6.81 4.26 6.15
C TYR A 285 6.07 5.39 5.44
N GLN A 286 6.66 6.57 5.47
CA GLN A 286 6.22 7.68 4.64
C GLN A 286 7.45 8.32 4.02
N PHE A 287 7.43 8.37 2.69
CA PHE A 287 8.55 8.81 1.88
C PHE A 287 9.01 10.22 2.28
N PRO A 288 10.33 10.47 2.36
CA PRO A 288 10.83 11.80 2.67
C PRO A 288 10.27 12.81 1.67
N SER A 289 9.68 13.90 2.19
CA SER A 289 9.28 15.01 1.34
C SER A 289 10.53 15.62 0.73
N PRO A 290 10.69 15.61 -0.60
CA PRO A 290 11.89 16.17 -1.22
C PRO A 290 11.95 17.65 -0.88
N LEU A 291 13.17 18.11 -0.60
CA LEU A 291 13.41 19.53 -0.43
C LEU A 291 13.20 20.22 -1.79
N PRO A 292 12.31 21.22 -1.87
CA PRO A 292 11.88 21.80 -3.14
C PRO A 292 13.05 22.46 -3.88
N LEU A 293 14.01 22.99 -3.12
CA LEU A 293 15.17 23.69 -3.66
C LEU A 293 16.19 22.74 -4.30
N LEU A 294 16.25 21.46 -3.89
CA LEU A 294 17.26 20.54 -4.42
C LEU A 294 17.09 20.30 -5.91
N HIS A 295 15.86 20.32 -6.44
CA HIS A 295 15.62 20.19 -7.87
C HIS A 295 16.28 21.31 -8.69
N HIS A 296 16.40 22.52 -8.12
CA HIS A 296 17.10 23.63 -8.78
C HIS A 296 18.62 23.50 -8.70
N ILE A 297 19.14 22.69 -7.78
CA ILE A 297 20.57 22.40 -7.64
C ILE A 297 20.97 21.24 -8.58
N ASN A 298 20.02 20.53 -9.19
CA ASN A 298 20.32 19.44 -10.13
C ASN A 298 21.31 19.82 -11.25
N PRO A 299 21.19 20.98 -11.94
CA PRO A 299 22.17 21.37 -12.95
C PRO A 299 23.57 21.57 -12.36
N LEU A 300 23.67 22.09 -11.13
CA LEU A 300 24.93 22.24 -10.42
C LEU A 300 25.52 20.87 -10.06
N ILE A 301 24.71 19.94 -9.52
CA ILE A 301 25.14 18.57 -9.20
C ILE A 301 25.62 17.85 -10.47
N GLN A 302 24.88 18.01 -11.58
CA GLN A 302 25.28 17.45 -12.88
C GLN A 302 26.58 18.08 -13.38
N SER A 303 26.76 19.39 -13.22
CA SER A 303 28.01 20.08 -13.55
C SER A 303 29.19 19.62 -12.68
N LEU A 304 28.94 19.33 -11.40
CA LEU A 304 29.95 18.75 -10.50
C LEU A 304 30.33 17.34 -10.95
N ARG A 305 29.36 16.48 -11.29
CA ARG A 305 29.58 15.12 -11.81
C ARG A 305 30.32 15.11 -13.15
N SER A 306 30.03 16.07 -14.03
CA SER A 306 30.73 16.19 -15.33
C SER A 306 32.01 17.01 -15.26
N SER A 307 32.41 17.50 -14.07
CA SER A 307 33.60 18.32 -13.91
C SER A 307 34.87 17.55 -14.34
N SER A 308 35.80 18.26 -14.97
CA SER A 308 37.14 17.74 -15.31
C SER A 308 38.03 17.59 -14.07
N LEU A 309 37.72 18.28 -12.97
CA LEU A 309 38.48 18.20 -11.72
C LEU A 309 38.03 16.97 -10.91
N PRO A 310 38.94 16.01 -10.61
CA PRO A 310 38.57 14.76 -9.93
C PRO A 310 37.88 14.98 -8.57
N PHE A 311 38.28 16.02 -7.83
CA PHE A 311 37.68 16.31 -6.52
C PHE A 311 36.22 16.77 -6.64
N LEU A 312 35.88 17.64 -7.60
CA LEU A 312 34.50 18.10 -7.84
C LEU A 312 33.63 16.95 -8.36
N ARG A 313 34.19 16.11 -9.23
CA ARG A 313 33.53 14.89 -9.69
C ARG A 313 33.19 13.97 -8.52
N LYS A 314 34.16 13.70 -7.64
CA LYS A 314 33.95 12.90 -6.43
C LYS A 314 32.84 13.50 -5.55
N LEU A 315 32.85 14.82 -5.33
CA LEU A 315 31.77 15.51 -4.60
C LEU A 315 30.40 15.38 -5.30
N GLY A 316 30.36 15.51 -6.62
CA GLY A 316 29.15 15.35 -7.42
C GLY A 316 28.57 13.93 -7.34
N HIS A 317 29.41 12.91 -7.20
CA HIS A 317 28.96 11.52 -7.02
C HIS A 317 28.60 11.18 -5.57
N ILE A 318 29.21 11.83 -4.57
CA ILE A 318 28.79 11.74 -3.17
C ILE A 318 27.37 12.30 -3.00
N VAL A 319 27.05 13.35 -3.74
CA VAL A 319 25.73 14.00 -3.70
C VAL A 319 24.77 13.28 -4.64
N SER A 320 23.73 12.69 -4.06
CA SER A 320 22.71 12.01 -4.85
C SER A 320 21.69 12.95 -5.45
N LEU A 321 21.14 12.54 -6.59
CA LEU A 321 20.11 13.31 -7.25
C LEU A 321 18.82 13.20 -6.43
N PRO A 322 18.17 14.33 -6.11
CA PRO A 322 16.87 14.31 -5.46
C PRO A 322 15.88 13.53 -6.33
N VAL A 323 15.13 12.65 -5.70
CA VAL A 323 14.10 11.84 -6.37
C VAL A 323 13.10 12.77 -7.03
N LYS A 324 12.93 12.64 -8.35
CA LYS A 324 11.93 13.40 -9.10
C LYS A 324 10.56 12.85 -8.73
N LEU A 325 9.81 13.58 -7.92
CA LEU A 325 8.40 13.26 -7.70
C LEU A 325 7.63 13.42 -9.01
N ASP A 326 6.72 12.49 -9.26
CA ASP A 326 5.78 12.64 -10.37
C ASP A 326 4.87 13.84 -10.05
N PRO A 327 4.84 14.89 -10.90
CA PRO A 327 3.97 16.05 -10.67
C PRO A 327 2.49 15.69 -10.65
N ARG A 328 2.11 14.52 -11.18
CA ARG A 328 0.75 13.98 -11.17
C ARG A 328 0.39 13.31 -9.84
N GLY A 329 1.36 13.10 -8.94
CA GLY A 329 1.16 12.38 -7.67
C GLY A 329 0.92 10.89 -7.87
N ILE A 330 1.57 10.31 -8.89
CA ILE A 330 1.62 8.87 -9.08
C ILE A 330 2.70 8.30 -8.17
N LEU A 331 2.44 7.16 -7.54
CA LEU A 331 3.42 6.44 -6.75
C LEU A 331 4.62 6.07 -7.62
N ASN A 332 5.80 6.50 -7.17
CA ASN A 332 7.06 6.32 -7.87
C ASN A 332 7.77 5.04 -7.41
N LYS A 333 8.56 4.47 -8.32
CA LYS A 333 9.30 3.23 -8.06
C LYS A 333 10.34 3.41 -6.97
N GLU A 334 11.01 4.57 -6.95
CA GLU A 334 12.00 4.91 -5.93
C GLU A 334 11.38 5.05 -4.53
N GLU A 335 10.13 5.54 -4.47
CA GLU A 335 9.39 5.62 -3.21
C GLU A 335 9.04 4.24 -2.67
N TRP A 336 8.56 3.37 -3.55
CA TRP A 336 8.30 1.97 -3.23
C TRP A 336 9.55 1.22 -2.79
N ASP A 337 10.62 1.28 -3.59
CA ASP A 337 11.86 0.56 -3.30
C ASP A 337 12.51 1.09 -2.02
N GLY A 338 12.43 2.40 -1.76
CA GLY A 338 12.85 2.98 -0.48
C GLY A 338 12.10 2.41 0.72
N ALA A 339 10.78 2.17 0.59
CA ALA A 339 9.99 1.53 1.64
C ALA A 339 10.41 0.07 1.87
N MET A 340 10.67 -0.69 0.80
CA MET A 340 11.14 -2.07 0.89
C MET A 340 12.53 -2.18 1.53
N ILE A 341 13.44 -1.26 1.20
CA ILE A 341 14.78 -1.19 1.81
C ILE A 341 14.70 -0.77 3.27
N ALA A 342 13.78 0.13 3.62
CA ALA A 342 13.56 0.49 5.03
C ALA A 342 13.05 -0.73 5.81
N TRP A 343 12.07 -1.45 5.26
CA TRP A 343 11.53 -2.68 5.84
C TRP A 343 12.61 -3.75 6.07
N SER A 344 13.51 -3.96 5.10
CA SER A 344 14.56 -4.97 5.24
C SER A 344 15.55 -4.70 6.38
N LYS A 345 15.54 -3.49 6.94
CA LYS A 345 16.38 -3.08 8.08
C LYS A 345 15.62 -3.08 9.41
N VAL A 346 14.30 -3.33 9.40
CA VAL A 346 13.49 -3.35 10.61
C VAL A 346 13.83 -4.60 11.42
N GLU A 347 14.13 -4.39 12.70
CA GLU A 347 14.24 -5.46 13.70
C GLU A 347 13.01 -5.40 14.62
N GLN A 348 12.06 -6.32 14.44
CA GLN A 348 10.90 -6.43 15.33
C GLN A 348 11.28 -7.18 16.61
N ARG A 349 11.39 -6.46 17.73
CA ARG A 349 11.79 -7.04 19.02
C ARG A 349 10.64 -7.66 19.81
N LEU A 350 9.39 -7.33 19.48
CA LEU A 350 8.17 -7.91 20.06
C LEU A 350 8.19 -7.98 21.60
N GLY A 351 8.80 -6.99 22.26
CA GLY A 351 8.89 -6.90 23.72
C GLY A 351 9.97 -7.76 24.39
N LYS A 352 10.87 -8.39 23.63
CA LYS A 352 12.12 -9.00 24.12
C LYS A 352 13.24 -7.97 24.10
#